data_AF-A0A958L461-F1
#
_entry.id   AF-A0A958L461-F1
#
_cell.length_a   1.000
_cell.length_b   1.000
_cell.length_c   1.000
_cell.angle_alpha   90.00
_cell.angle_beta   90.00
_cell.angle_gamma   90.00
#
_symmetry.space_group_name_H-M   'P 1'
#
loop_
_entity.id
_entity.type
_entity.pdbx_description
1 polymer ?
#
loop_
_entity_poly.entity_id
_entity_poly.type
_entity_poly.pdbx_seq_one_letter_code
_entity_poly.pdbx_strand_id
1 'polypeptide(L)'
;MHLIGKDDLDFEFLEGLLTQARSIGTFNRDGTVQRVKATDRLVLVSSGEGELEFIAIQPARNMGEAESLALSLLWDERRKGNTVIFEVD
;
A
#
# COMPACT_ATOMS: atom_id res chain seq x y z
N MET A 1 -6.93 3.33 8.43
CA MET A 1 -5.55 3.38 7.93
C MET A 1 -4.76 4.31 8.82
N HIS A 2 -3.52 3.94 9.14
CA HIS A 2 -2.60 4.71 9.97
C HIS A 2 -1.36 5.07 9.12
N LEU A 3 -0.71 6.19 9.38
CA LEU A 3 0.44 6.67 8.60
C LEU A 3 1.68 6.62 9.49
N ILE A 4 2.72 5.94 9.03
CA ILE A 4 4.03 5.85 9.69
C ILE A 4 5.01 6.68 8.88
N GLY A 5 5.71 7.60 9.54
CA GLY A 5 6.73 8.45 8.93
C GLY A 5 8.15 7.91 9.14
N LYS A 6 9.09 8.39 8.35
CA LYS A 6 10.51 7.95 8.40
C LYS A 6 11.20 8.10 9.77
N ASP A 7 10.71 9.01 10.60
CA ASP A 7 11.25 9.27 11.94
C ASP A 7 10.68 8.31 13.01
N ASP A 8 9.71 7.46 12.66
CA ASP A 8 9.13 6.45 13.55
C ASP A 8 10.05 5.21 13.64
N LEU A 9 10.14 4.63 14.84
CA LEU A 9 11.00 3.47 15.12
C LEU A 9 10.69 2.24 14.24
N ASP A 10 9.44 2.11 13.78
CA ASP A 10 8.99 0.96 13.00
C ASP A 10 9.19 1.15 11.48
N PHE A 11 9.66 2.32 11.03
CA PHE A 11 9.69 2.65 9.61
C PHE A 11 10.63 1.75 8.80
N GLU A 12 11.88 1.56 9.25
CA GLU A 12 12.88 0.73 8.56
C GLU A 12 12.39 -0.71 8.39
N PHE A 13 11.69 -1.23 9.40
CA PHE A 13 11.06 -2.56 9.33
C PHE A 13 9.96 -2.62 8.27
N LEU A 14 9.08 -1.61 8.22
CA LEU A 14 7.98 -1.53 7.24
C LEU A 14 8.51 -1.33 5.81
N GLU A 15 9.57 -0.55 5.64
CA GLU A 15 10.26 -0.39 4.37
C GLU A 15 10.86 -1.73 3.90
N GLY A 16 11.51 -2.47 4.80
CA GLY A 16 11.95 -3.84 4.53
C GLY A 16 10.81 -4.75 4.09
N LEU A 17 9.65 -4.69 4.77
CA LEU A 17 8.46 -5.46 4.39
C LEU A 17 7.91 -5.10 3.01
N LEU A 18 7.95 -3.83 2.60
CA LEU A 18 7.49 -3.40 1.27
C LEU A 18 8.22 -4.11 0.13
N THR A 19 9.49 -4.47 0.32
CA THR A 19 10.27 -5.19 -0.70
C THR A 19 9.79 -6.64 -0.89
N GLN A 20 9.25 -7.25 0.16
CA GLN A 20 8.80 -8.65 0.17
C GLN A 20 7.29 -8.79 -0.03
N ALA A 21 6.53 -7.73 0.22
CA ALA A 21 5.08 -7.71 0.11
C ALA A 21 4.60 -7.93 -1.33
N ARG A 22 3.49 -8.66 -1.47
CA ARG A 22 2.85 -8.91 -2.77
C ARG A 22 2.30 -7.60 -3.31
N SER A 23 2.64 -7.28 -4.55
CA SER A 23 2.03 -6.14 -5.24
C SER A 23 0.60 -6.47 -5.65
N ILE A 24 -0.35 -5.58 -5.34
CA ILE A 24 -1.77 -5.75 -5.69
C ILE A 24 -2.18 -4.75 -6.76
N GLY A 25 -1.57 -3.57 -6.77
CA GLY A 25 -1.79 -2.57 -7.79
C GLY A 25 -1.29 -1.21 -7.39
N THR A 26 -1.57 -0.23 -8.25
CA THR A 26 -1.18 1.16 -8.07
C THR A 26 -2.32 2.09 -8.41
N PHE A 27 -2.28 3.31 -7.88
CA PHE A 27 -3.17 4.39 -8.29
C PHE A 27 -2.44 5.74 -8.30
N ASN A 28 -2.86 6.68 -9.13
CA ASN A 28 -2.33 8.05 -9.10
C ASN A 28 -3.15 8.91 -8.13
N ARG A 29 -2.46 9.62 -7.23
CA ARG A 29 -3.05 10.66 -6.38
C ARG A 29 -2.17 11.90 -6.46
N ASP A 30 -2.76 13.02 -6.85
CA ASP A 30 -2.10 14.33 -6.93
C ASP A 30 -0.80 14.30 -7.75
N GLY A 31 -0.80 13.55 -8.86
CA GLY A 31 0.36 13.39 -9.74
C GLY A 31 1.38 12.35 -9.25
N THR A 32 1.18 11.77 -8.07
CA THR A 32 2.10 10.79 -7.47
C THR A 32 1.52 9.38 -7.54
N VAL A 33 2.33 8.42 -7.99
CA VAL A 33 1.96 7.00 -7.98
C VAL A 33 2.02 6.45 -6.57
N GLN A 34 0.89 5.91 -6.11
CA GLN A 34 0.72 5.19 -4.87
C GLN A 34 0.72 3.70 -5.17
N ARG A 35 1.54 2.92 -4.48
CA ARG A 35 1.57 1.45 -4.58
C ARG A 35 0.82 0.84 -3.42
N VAL A 36 0.01 -0.17 -3.72
CA VAL A 36 -0.76 -0.92 -2.72
C VAL A 36 -0.24 -2.35 -2.71
N LYS A 37 0.27 -2.76 -1.56
CA LYS A 37 0.86 -4.07 -1.34
C LYS A 37 0.18 -4.79 -0.18
N ALA A 38 0.22 -6.11 -0.20
CA ALA A 38 -0.32 -6.97 0.85
C ALA A 38 0.76 -7.88 1.43
N THR A 39 0.74 -8.05 2.75
CA THR A 39 1.46 -9.08 3.49
C THR A 39 0.47 -10.00 4.19
N ASP A 40 0.97 -10.99 4.93
CA ASP A 40 0.14 -11.87 5.76
C ASP A 40 -0.70 -11.12 6.80
N ARG A 41 -0.29 -9.91 7.22
CA ARG A 41 -0.92 -9.18 8.33
C ARG A 41 -1.18 -7.71 8.06
N LEU A 42 -0.74 -7.17 6.92
CA LEU A 42 -0.84 -5.74 6.62
C LEU A 42 -1.21 -5.50 5.17
N VAL A 43 -1.98 -4.45 4.94
CA VAL A 43 -1.96 -3.70 3.68
C VAL A 43 -1.02 -2.52 3.88
N LEU A 44 -0.11 -2.34 2.93
CA LEU A 44 0.89 -1.28 2.92
C LEU A 44 0.63 -0.39 1.70
N VAL A 45 0.63 0.93 1.90
CA VAL A 45 0.53 1.92 0.83
C VAL A 45 1.71 2.87 0.91
N SER A 46 2.43 3.05 -0.19
CA SER A 46 3.59 3.94 -0.27
C SER A 46 3.60 4.75 -1.57
N SER A 47 4.24 5.92 -1.53
CA SER A 47 4.30 6.86 -2.66
C SER A 47 5.67 6.88 -3.35
N GLY A 48 5.71 6.92 -4.68
CA GLY A 48 6.89 7.27 -5.47
C GLY A 48 7.96 6.19 -5.62
N GLU A 49 8.92 6.37 -6.53
CA GLU A 49 10.05 5.42 -6.80
C GLU A 49 11.33 5.69 -6.00
N GLY A 50 11.34 6.71 -5.15
CA GLY A 50 12.52 7.15 -4.42
C GLY A 50 12.48 6.85 -2.92
N GLU A 51 13.15 7.72 -2.16
CA GLU A 51 13.20 7.66 -0.69
C GLU A 51 11.78 7.85 -0.12
N LEU A 52 11.31 6.86 0.63
CA LEU A 52 9.98 6.88 1.20
C LEU A 52 9.95 7.83 2.41
N GLU A 53 9.00 8.77 2.42
CA GLU A 53 8.78 9.61 3.60
C GLU A 53 7.73 9.00 4.54
N PHE A 54 6.75 8.30 3.97
CA PHE A 54 5.62 7.74 4.72
C PHE A 54 5.16 6.39 4.16
N ILE A 55 4.66 5.53 5.05
CA ILE A 55 3.98 4.27 4.71
C ILE A 55 2.63 4.25 5.42
N ALA A 56 1.55 4.16 4.65
CA ALA A 56 0.23 3.96 5.22
C ALA A 56 0.00 2.46 5.47
N ILE A 57 -0.45 2.12 6.67
CA ILE A 57 -0.68 0.74 7.11
C ILE A 57 -2.14 0.50 7.46
N GLN A 58 -2.60 -0.71 7.14
CA GLN A 58 -3.89 -1.22 7.60
C GLN A 58 -3.75 -2.69 8.03
N PRO A 59 -4.09 -3.04 9.28
CA PRO A 59 -4.04 -4.42 9.76
C PRO A 59 -4.99 -5.36 9.01
N ALA A 60 -4.57 -6.62 8.88
CA ALA A 60 -5.33 -7.75 8.38
C ALA A 60 -5.00 -9.00 9.23
N ARG A 61 -5.91 -9.99 9.24
CA ARG A 61 -5.73 -11.23 10.03
C ARG A 61 -4.93 -12.29 9.28
N ASN A 62 -4.96 -12.26 7.94
CA ASN A 62 -4.27 -13.18 7.05
C ASN A 62 -4.11 -12.55 5.65
N MET A 63 -3.35 -13.22 4.79
CA MET A 63 -3.08 -12.79 3.41
C MET A 63 -4.36 -12.56 2.59
N GLY A 64 -5.34 -13.46 2.66
CA GLY A 64 -6.57 -13.33 1.88
C GLY A 64 -7.42 -12.11 2.27
N GLU A 65 -7.45 -11.78 3.57
CA GLU A 65 -8.07 -10.53 4.05
C GLU A 65 -7.27 -9.31 3.59
N ALA A 66 -5.94 -9.35 3.68
CA ALA A 66 -5.09 -8.25 3.23
C ALA A 66 -5.29 -7.94 1.73
N GLU A 67 -5.32 -8.97 0.88
CA GLU A 67 -5.60 -8.83 -0.56
C GLU A 67 -7.00 -8.26 -0.81
N SER A 68 -8.01 -8.75 -0.10
CA SER A 68 -9.39 -8.25 -0.21
C SER A 68 -9.50 -6.77 0.18
N LEU A 69 -8.82 -6.37 1.26
CA LEU A 69 -8.76 -4.97 1.71
C LEU A 69 -8.00 -4.09 0.71
N ALA A 70 -6.87 -4.55 0.18
CA ALA A 70 -6.09 -3.86 -0.83
C ALA A 70 -6.90 -3.65 -2.13
N LEU A 71 -7.61 -4.68 -2.60
CA LEU A 71 -8.50 -4.58 -3.76
C LEU A 71 -9.65 -3.60 -3.50
N SER A 72 -10.28 -3.66 -2.32
CA SER A 72 -11.34 -2.70 -1.96
C SER A 72 -10.84 -1.26 -2.01
N LEU A 73 -9.64 -1.00 -1.48
CA LEU A 73 -9.00 0.30 -1.51
C LEU A 73 -8.79 0.78 -2.95
N LEU A 74 -8.22 -0.07 -3.82
CA LEU A 74 -8.00 0.27 -5.24
C LEU A 74 -9.32 0.56 -5.97
N TRP A 75 -10.38 -0.21 -5.70
CA TRP A 75 -11.70 0.06 -6.27
C TRP A 75 -12.29 1.38 -5.79
N ASP A 76 -12.12 1.73 -4.52
CA ASP A 76 -12.58 3.00 -3.98
C ASP A 76 -11.83 4.19 -4.58
N GLU A 77 -10.51 4.07 -4.79
CA GLU A 77 -9.73 5.10 -5.49
C GLU A 77 -10.17 5.25 -6.96
N ARG A 78 -10.46 4.14 -7.65
CA ARG A 78 -11.03 4.19 -9.00
C ARG A 78 -12.38 4.92 -9.02
N ARG A 79 -13.25 4.67 -8.04
CA ARG A 79 -14.55 5.35 -7.90
C ARG A 79 -14.42 6.85 -7.64
N LYS A 80 -13.33 7.28 -7.00
CA LYS A 80 -12.98 8.70 -6.80
C LYS A 80 -12.45 9.37 -8.07
N GLY A 81 -12.27 8.63 -9.17
CA GLY A 81 -11.79 9.13 -10.45
C GLY A 81 -10.28 9.00 -10.64
N ASN A 82 -9.56 8.33 -9.73
CA ASN A 82 -8.13 8.11 -9.88
C ASN A 82 -7.87 7.03 -10.94
N THR A 83 -6.76 7.18 -11.67
CA THR A 83 -6.26 6.13 -12.55
C THR A 83 -5.69 5.00 -11.71
N VAL A 84 -6.22 3.79 -11.88
CA VAL A 84 -5.86 2.60 -11.11
C VAL A 84 -5.38 1.50 -12.06
N ILE A 85 -4.27 0.85 -11.72
CA ILE A 85 -3.70 -0.31 -12.41
C ILE A 85 -3.67 -1.47 -11.41
N PHE A 86 -4.32 -2.58 -11.75
CA PHE A 86 -4.31 -3.78 -10.91
C PHE A 86 -3.17 -4.71 -11.35
N GLU A 87 -2.45 -5.24 -10.38
CA GLU A 87 -1.38 -6.23 -10.54
C GLU A 87 -1.88 -7.53 -9.94
N VAL A 88 -2.76 -8.21 -10.67
CA VAL A 88 -3.32 -9.51 -10.26
C VAL A 88 -2.74 -10.56 -11.19
N ASP A 89 -1.92 -11.45 -10.63
CA ASP A 89 -1.51 -12.71 -11.26
C ASP A 89 -2.68 -13.70 -11.32
#